data_AF-A0A1G2EKC0-F1
#
_entry.id   AF-A0A1G2EKC0-F1
#
_cell.length_a   1.000
_cell.length_b   1.000
_cell.length_c   1.000
_cell.angle_alpha   90.00
_cell.angle_beta   90.00
_cell.angle_gamma   90.00
#
_symmetry.space_group_name_H-M   'P 1'
#
loop_
_entity.id
_entity.type
_entity.pdbx_description
1 polymer ?
#
loop_
_entity_poly.entity_id
_entity_poly.type
_entity_poly.pdbx_seq_one_letter_code
_entity_poly.pdbx_strand_id
1 'polypeptide(L)' 'MNTVTIPKKELKAVVKESVREVFDQELMKFRALLLPDVSQKEQKDIEKRHGKPVCRPVKSVEIEI' A
#
# COMPACT_ATOMS: atom_id res chain seq x y z
N MET A 1 -38.98 0.08 16.35
CA MET A 1 -37.88 0.13 15.37
C MET A 1 -37.48 1.58 15.21
N ASN A 2 -36.24 1.95 15.54
CA ASN A 2 -35.78 3.33 15.41
C ASN A 2 -35.42 3.59 13.95
N THR A 3 -36.14 4.50 13.31
CA THR A 3 -35.87 4.93 11.94
C THR A 3 -34.78 6.00 11.97
N VAL A 4 -33.60 5.68 11.43
CA VAL A 4 -32.51 6.64 11.26
C VAL A 4 -32.64 7.25 9.87
N THR A 5 -32.98 8.53 9.80
CA THR A 5 -33.14 9.24 8.54
C THR A 5 -31.81 9.90 8.17
N ILE A 6 -31.06 9.30 7.24
CA ILE A 6 -29.76 9.81 6.78
C ILE A 6 -29.93 10.48 5.41
N PRO A 7 -29.44 11.72 5.22
CA PRO A 7 -29.38 12.34 3.91
C PRO A 7 -28.55 11.50 2.92
N LYS A 8 -29.08 11.28 1.71
CA LYS A 8 -28.40 10.50 0.65
C LYS A 8 -26.96 10.96 0.36
N LYS A 9 -26.69 12.27 0.49
CA LYS A 9 -25.36 12.86 0.27
C LYS A 9 -24.35 12.41 1.31
N GLU A 10 -24.75 12.37 2.58
CA GLU A 10 -23.89 11.97 3.70
C GLU A 10 -23.57 10.48 3.62
N LEU A 11 -24.58 9.65 3.34
CA LEU A 11 -24.36 8.22 3.14
C LEU A 11 -23.36 7.95 2.01
N LYS A 12 -23.47 8.67 0.88
CA LYS A 12 -22.52 8.54 -0.23
C LYS A 12 -21.10 8.98 0.16
N ALA A 13 -20.98 10.03 0.97
CA ALA A 13 -19.69 10.51 1.43
C ALA A 13 -18.99 9.48 2.32
N VAL A 14 -19.72 8.96 3.32
CA VAL A 14 -19.21 7.93 4.23
C VAL A 14 -18.77 6.69 3.46
N VAL A 15 -19.61 6.17 2.56
CA VAL A 15 -19.24 4.99 1.75
C VAL A 15 -17.98 5.25 0.91
N LYS A 16 -17.86 6.43 0.31
CA LYS A 16 -16.69 6.78 -0.51
C LYS A 16 -15.41 6.86 0.34
N GLU A 17 -15.52 7.40 1.54
CA GLU A 17 -14.40 7.49 2.48
C GLU A 17 -13.97 6.11 2.97
N SER A 18 -14.91 5.27 3.41
CA SER A 18 -14.62 3.90 3.84
C SER A 18 -13.94 3.09 2.73
N VAL A 19 -14.41 3.19 1.48
CA VAL A 19 -13.74 2.51 0.35
C VAL A 19 -12.33 3.07 0.15
N ARG A 20 -12.15 4.40 0.20
CA ARG A 20 -10.83 5.02 0.05
C ARG A 20 -9.86 4.54 1.13
N GLU A 21 -10.29 4.47 2.38
CA GLU A 21 -9.46 3.99 3.49
C GLU A 21 -8.99 2.55 3.29
N VAL A 22 -9.89 1.65 2.89
CA VAL A 22 -9.55 0.26 2.58
C VAL A 22 -8.54 0.19 1.44
N PHE A 23 -8.73 0.98 0.38
CA PHE A 23 -7.76 1.06 -0.70
C PHE A 23 -6.43 1.63 -0.20
N ASP A 24 -6.39 2.70 0.58
CA ASP A 24 -5.13 3.27 1.06
C ASP A 24 -4.35 2.30 1.96
N GLN A 25 -5.04 1.47 2.74
CA GLN A 25 -4.43 0.43 3.58
C GLN A 25 -3.92 -0.77 2.76
N GLU A 26 -4.72 -1.28 1.83
CA GLU A 26 -4.43 -2.54 1.13
C GLU A 26 -3.66 -2.34 -0.18
N LEU A 27 -3.74 -1.16 -0.80
CA LEU A 27 -3.11 -0.87 -2.09
C LEU A 27 -1.59 -1.02 -2.05
N MET A 28 -0.95 -0.77 -0.89
CA MET A 28 0.49 -1.00 -0.74
C MET A 28 0.84 -2.49 -0.80
N LYS A 29 0.02 -3.35 -0.20
CA LYS A 29 0.21 -4.82 -0.27
C LYS A 29 -0.01 -5.31 -1.70
N PHE A 30 -1.06 -4.84 -2.37
CA PHE A 30 -1.29 -5.16 -3.79
C PHE A 30 -0.15 -4.69 -4.68
N ARG A 31 0.40 -3.49 -4.44
CA ARG A 31 1.57 -3.00 -5.18
C ARG A 31 2.80 -3.86 -4.93
N ALA A 32 3.00 -4.37 -3.71
CA ALA A 32 4.10 -5.28 -3.40
C ALA A 32 4.03 -6.59 -4.18
N LEU A 33 2.83 -7.12 -4.43
CA LEU A 33 2.64 -8.32 -5.28
C LEU A 33 3.08 -8.12 -6.74
N LEU A 34 3.15 -6.87 -7.20
CA LEU A 34 3.60 -6.53 -8.56
C LEU A 34 5.08 -6.16 -8.61
N LEU A 35 5.75 -6.02 -7.46
CA LEU A 35 7.17 -5.74 -7.44
C LEU A 35 7.96 -7.01 -7.77
N PRO A 36 9.08 -6.88 -8.51
CA PRO A 36 10.02 -7.99 -8.66
C PRO A 36 10.50 -8.48 -7.29
N ASP A 37 10.48 -9.79 -7.09
CA ASP A 37 11.12 -10.41 -5.94
C ASP A 37 12.65 -10.32 -6.10
N VAL A 38 13.33 -9.82 -5.07
CA VAL A 38 14.79 -9.63 -5.07
C VAL A 38 15.33 -10.22 -3.78
N SER A 39 16.20 -11.22 -3.91
CA SER A 39 16.83 -11.84 -2.74
C SER A 39 17.75 -10.86 -2.01
N GLN A 40 17.96 -11.04 -0.70
CA GLN A 40 18.91 -10.19 0.04
C GLN A 40 20.34 -10.22 -0.54
N LYS A 41 20.75 -11.37 -1.10
CA LYS A 41 22.06 -11.51 -1.73
C LYS A 41 22.16 -10.66 -3.00
N GLU A 42 21.11 -10.68 -3.81
CA GLU A 42 21.00 -9.88 -5.02
C GLU A 42 20.92 -8.39 -4.71
N GLN A 43 20.09 -8.00 -3.73
CA GLN A 43 19.99 -6.61 -3.28
C GLN A 43 21.35 -6.07 -2.81
N LYS A 44 22.10 -6.85 -2.01
CA LYS A 44 23.46 -6.47 -1.57
C LYS A 44 24.44 -6.29 -2.73
N ASP A 45 24.32 -7.12 -3.76
CA ASP A 45 25.19 -7.04 -4.92
C ASP A 45 24.85 -5.84 -5.82
N ILE A 46 23.56 -5.51 -5.97
CA ILE A 46 23.08 -4.29 -6.62
C ILE A 46 23.63 -3.05 -5.91
N GLU A 47 23.50 -2.99 -4.58
CA GLU A 47 24.01 -1.88 -3.77
C GLU A 47 25.53 -1.74 -3.86
N LYS A 48 26.26 -2.85 -3.93
CA LYS A 48 27.71 -2.85 -4.14
C LYS A 48 28.10 -2.27 -5.50
N ARG A 49 27.34 -2.60 -6.55
CA ARG A 49 27.62 -2.19 -7.93
C ARG A 49 27.18 -0.75 -8.24
N HIS A 50 26.08 -0.29 -7.66
CA HIS A 50 25.43 0.96 -8.03
C HIS A 50 25.38 2.00 -6.90
N GLY A 51 25.83 1.63 -5.70
CA GLY A 51 25.69 2.44 -4.49
C GLY A 51 24.32 2.29 -3.85
N LYS A 52 24.19 2.74 -2.59
CA LYS A 52 22.90 2.78 -1.91
C LYS A 52 22.05 3.92 -2.47
N PRO A 53 20.74 3.71 -2.65
CA PRO A 53 19.84 4.79 -3.02
C PRO A 53 19.93 5.92 -1.99
N VAL A 54 20.16 7.15 -2.47
CA VAL A 54 20.33 8.35 -1.64
C VAL A 54 18.99 8.84 -1.09
N CYS A 55 17.90 8.57 -1.80
CA CYS A 55 16.55 8.91 -1.39
C CYS A 55 15.95 7.79 -0.53
N ARG A 56 14.94 8.14 0.30
CA ARG A 56 14.10 7.13 0.98
C ARG A 56 13.72 6.05 -0.03
N PRO A 57 13.97 4.76 0.27
CA PRO A 57 13.60 3.69 -0.65
C PRO A 57 12.12 3.84 -1.02
N VAL A 58 11.82 3.71 -2.31
CA VAL A 58 10.44 3.52 -2.77
C VAL A 58 9.94 2.32 -1.98
N LYS A 59 8.95 2.56 -1.12
CA LYS A 59 8.39 1.63 -0.12
C LYS A 59 8.69 0.17 -0.43
N SER A 60 9.66 -0.42 0.26
CA SER A 60 9.93 -1.86 0.23
C SER A 60 9.04 -2.55 1.26
N VAL A 61 8.53 -3.73 0.91
CA VAL A 61 7.79 -4.58 1.84
C VAL A 61 8.56 -5.89 1.94
N GLU A 62 9.01 -6.23 3.14
CA GLU A 62 9.55 -7.56 3.43
C GLU A 62 8.36 -8.49 3.62
N ILE A 63 8.28 -9.53 2.78
CA ILE A 63 7.26 -10.56 2.85
C ILE A 63 7.96 -11.83 3.34
N GLU A 64 7.57 -12.35 4.49
CA GLU A 64 7.92 -13.71 4.88
C GLU A 64 7.06 -14.66 4.04
N ILE A 65 7.71 -15.45 3.17
CA ILE A 65 7.08 -16.54 2.40
C ILE A 65 7.18 -17.83 3.20
#